data_AF-A0AAP7IQ74-F1
#
_entry.id   AF-A0AAP7IQ74-F1
#
_cell.length_a   1.000
_cell.length_b   1.000
_cell.length_c   1.000
_cell.angle_alpha   90.00
_cell.angle_beta   90.00
_cell.angle_gamma   90.00
#
_symmetry.space_group_name_H-M   'P 1'
#
loop_
_entity.id
_entity.type
_entity.pdbx_description
1 polymer ?
#
loop_
_entity_poly.entity_id
_entity_poly.type
_entity_poly.pdbx_seq_one_letter_code
_entity_poly.pdbx_strand_id
1 'polypeptide(L)'
;MSEITITRDTGMVGVAQKVAVYLNGELVHKLSNNESKTLSFEGDSIELQVGQSFMKSHKIQVENGQKVLVKASGIRVMLGILGTILGLPYLLLEIEG
;
A
#
# COMPACT_ATOMS: atom_id res chain seq x y z
N MET A 1 8.79 -13.60 16.07
CA MET A 1 8.30 -13.39 14.70
C MET A 1 7.05 -12.55 14.79
N SER A 2 7.10 -11.38 14.18
CA SER A 2 6.02 -10.39 14.19
C SER A 2 5.20 -10.51 12.90
N GLU A 3 3.99 -9.99 12.88
CA GLU A 3 3.10 -10.03 11.71
C GLU A 3 2.36 -8.71 11.51
N ILE A 4 2.04 -8.41 10.25
CA ILE A 4 1.14 -7.33 9.86
C ILE A 4 0.10 -7.87 8.89
N THR A 5 -1.10 -7.29 8.92
CA THR A 5 -2.13 -7.60 7.92
C THR A 5 -2.34 -6.41 7.00
N ILE A 6 -2.23 -6.62 5.70
CA ILE A 6 -2.40 -5.57 4.71
C ILE A 6 -3.61 -5.92 3.84
N THR A 7 -4.58 -5.00 3.78
CA THR A 7 -5.77 -5.14 2.97
C THR A 7 -5.75 -4.09 1.86
N ARG A 8 -6.02 -4.51 0.63
CA ARG A 8 -6.21 -3.57 -0.48
C ARG A 8 -7.68 -3.21 -0.62
N ASP A 9 -8.00 -1.94 -0.43
CA ASP A 9 -9.31 -1.36 -0.74
C ASP A 9 -9.17 -0.12 -1.61
N THR A 10 -8.91 -0.35 -2.89
CA THR A 10 -8.76 0.73 -3.90
C THR A 10 -10.06 0.98 -4.67
N GLY A 11 -11.17 0.31 -4.32
CA GLY A 11 -12.40 0.34 -5.10
C GLY A 11 -12.19 -0.06 -6.57
N MET A 12 -12.86 0.63 -7.51
CA MET A 12 -12.69 0.42 -8.96
C MET A 12 -11.37 0.99 -9.53
N VAL A 13 -10.61 1.71 -8.72
CA VAL A 13 -9.42 2.43 -9.17
C VAL A 13 -8.23 1.45 -9.25
N GLY A 14 -7.63 1.31 -10.44
CA GLY A 14 -6.45 0.47 -10.63
C GLY A 14 -6.68 -1.05 -10.54
N VAL A 15 -7.93 -1.52 -10.65
CA VAL A 15 -8.31 -2.95 -10.48
C VAL A 15 -7.55 -3.89 -11.43
N ALA A 16 -7.23 -3.43 -12.64
CA ALA A 16 -6.53 -4.24 -13.63
C ALA A 16 -5.08 -4.60 -13.24
N GLN A 17 -4.49 -3.89 -12.27
CA GLN A 17 -3.11 -4.10 -11.84
C GLN A 17 -3.06 -4.50 -10.36
N LYS A 18 -2.16 -5.44 -10.03
CA LYS A 18 -1.87 -5.80 -8.64
C LYS A 18 -1.05 -4.69 -7.96
N VAL A 19 -1.25 -4.53 -6.66
CA VAL A 19 -0.45 -3.62 -5.82
C VAL A 19 0.72 -4.41 -5.25
N ALA A 20 1.94 -3.99 -5.58
CA ALA A 20 3.15 -4.53 -5.02
C ALA A 20 3.33 -4.06 -3.57
N VAL A 21 3.66 -4.99 -2.67
CA VAL A 21 3.92 -4.74 -1.25
C VAL A 21 5.41 -4.90 -1.01
N TYR A 22 6.01 -3.91 -0.37
CA TYR A 22 7.42 -3.87 -0.04
C TYR A 22 7.62 -3.77 1.47
N LEU A 23 8.50 -4.60 2.01
CA LEU A 23 8.95 -4.55 3.41
C LEU A 23 10.44 -4.25 3.44
N ASN A 24 10.86 -3.20 4.15
CA ASN A 24 12.23 -2.66 4.12
C ASN A 24 12.77 -2.47 2.69
N GLY A 25 11.89 -2.11 1.75
CA GLY A 25 12.22 -1.94 0.33
C GLY A 25 12.25 -3.21 -0.52
N GLU A 26 12.16 -4.40 0.07
CA GLU A 26 12.10 -5.67 -0.65
C GLU A 26 10.67 -6.03 -1.07
N LEU A 27 10.48 -6.44 -2.34
CA LEU A 27 9.18 -6.88 -2.84
C LEU A 27 8.82 -8.25 -2.25
N VAL A 28 7.84 -8.29 -1.36
CA VAL A 28 7.43 -9.52 -0.65
C VAL A 28 6.11 -10.11 -1.16
N HIS A 29 5.21 -9.28 -1.70
CA HIS A 29 3.91 -9.75 -2.15
C HIS A 29 3.26 -8.84 -3.21
N LYS A 30 2.18 -9.32 -3.85
CA LYS A 30 1.36 -8.52 -4.77
C LYS A 30 -0.13 -8.76 -4.50
N LEU A 31 -0.83 -7.74 -4.03
CA LEU A 31 -2.25 -7.75 -3.67
C LEU A 31 -3.16 -7.51 -4.89
N SER A 32 -4.05 -8.46 -5.12
CA SER A 32 -5.21 -8.35 -6.00
C SER A 32 -6.26 -7.43 -5.37
N ASN A 33 -7.24 -6.99 -6.16
CA ASN A 33 -8.29 -6.11 -5.62
C ASN A 33 -9.07 -6.79 -4.49
N ASN A 34 -9.33 -6.07 -3.39
CA ASN A 34 -9.99 -6.57 -2.18
C ASN A 34 -9.26 -7.75 -1.49
N GLU A 35 -8.00 -8.00 -1.83
CA GLU A 35 -7.19 -9.02 -1.18
C GLU A 35 -6.67 -8.51 0.17
N SER A 36 -6.76 -9.36 1.18
CA SER A 36 -6.12 -9.16 2.48
C SER A 36 -5.06 -10.24 2.69
N LYS A 37 -3.88 -9.84 3.17
CA LYS A 37 -2.75 -10.74 3.39
C LYS A 37 -2.04 -10.41 4.69
N THR A 38 -1.79 -11.44 5.49
CA THR A 38 -0.89 -11.37 6.64
C THR A 38 0.53 -11.74 6.20
N LEU A 39 1.50 -10.89 6.54
CA LEU A 39 2.92 -11.07 6.24
C LEU A 39 3.72 -11.05 7.54
N SER A 40 4.62 -12.00 7.69
CA SER A 40 5.52 -12.09 8.84
C SER A 40 6.81 -11.29 8.59
N PHE A 41 7.38 -10.75 9.66
CA PHE A 41 8.64 -10.04 9.65
C PHE A 41 9.42 -10.21 10.97
N GLU A 42 10.71 -9.88 10.93
CA GLU A 42 11.61 -9.92 12.07
C GLU A 42 11.75 -8.55 12.73
N GLY A 43 11.81 -8.52 14.06
CA GLY A 43 11.89 -7.30 14.87
C GLY A 43 10.55 -6.77 15.36
N ASP A 44 10.59 -5.60 16.01
CA ASP A 44 9.42 -4.98 16.67
C ASP A 44 8.60 -4.10 15.71
N SER A 45 9.25 -3.55 14.68
CA SER A 45 8.63 -2.74 13.63
C SER A 45 9.31 -2.97 12.27
N ILE A 46 8.58 -2.66 11.19
CA ILE A 46 9.10 -2.76 9.83
C ILE A 46 8.64 -1.59 8.96
N GLU A 47 9.47 -1.19 8.00
CA GLU A 47 9.07 -0.20 6.99
C GLU A 47 8.16 -0.86 5.94
N LEU A 48 6.94 -0.35 5.80
CA LEU A 48 5.99 -0.76 4.79
C LEU A 48 5.88 0.30 3.69
N GLN A 49 5.90 -0.17 2.45
CA GLN A 49 5.60 0.65 1.27
C GLN A 49 4.79 -0.18 0.28
N VAL A 50 3.92 0.46 -0.50
CA VAL A 50 3.20 -0.19 -1.59
C VAL A 50 3.44 0.54 -2.91
N GLY A 51 3.22 -0.14 -4.03
CA GLY A 51 3.39 0.48 -5.33
C GLY A 51 2.53 -0.15 -6.41
N GLN A 52 2.27 0.62 -7.46
CA GLN A 52 1.58 0.16 -8.65
C GLN A 52 2.30 0.72 -9.89
N SER A 53 2.64 -0.17 -10.82
CA SER A 53 3.51 0.14 -11.96
C SER A 53 4.85 0.77 -11.51
N PHE A 54 5.14 2.02 -11.91
CA PHE A 54 6.39 2.72 -11.60
C PHE A 54 6.30 3.65 -10.38
N MET A 55 5.12 3.77 -9.76
CA MET A 55 4.90 4.69 -8.64
C MET A 55 4.78 3.93 -7.32
N LYS A 56 5.46 4.43 -6.30
CA LYS A 56 5.35 3.92 -4.92
C LYS A 56 4.62 4.93 -4.04
N SER A 57 3.98 4.44 -2.99
CA SER A 57 3.42 5.25 -1.91
C SER A 57 4.55 5.87 -1.08
N HIS A 58 4.17 6.72 -0.13
CA HIS A 58 5.03 7.02 1.00
C HIS A 58 5.30 5.75 1.82
N LYS A 59 6.35 5.80 2.65
CA LYS A 59 6.72 4.74 3.59
C LYS A 59 6.10 5.02 4.94
N ILE A 60 5.66 3.97 5.64
CA ILE A 60 5.23 4.05 7.04
C ILE A 60 5.96 2.99 7.86
N GLN A 61 6.13 3.23 9.15
CA GLN A 61 6.52 2.18 10.09
C GLN A 61 5.25 1.50 10.61
N VAL A 62 5.32 0.17 10.70
CA VAL A 62 4.25 -0.65 11.25
C VAL A 62 4.80 -1.60 12.30
N GLU A 63 4.03 -1.81 13.35
CA GLU A 63 4.35 -2.67 14.50
C GLU A 63 3.61 -4.00 14.44
N ASN A 64 4.02 -4.94 15.29
CA ASN A 64 3.40 -6.26 15.35
C ASN A 64 1.88 -6.19 15.63
N GLY A 65 1.11 -6.94 14.85
CA GLY A 65 -0.35 -7.05 14.96
C GLY A 65 -1.12 -5.92 14.28
N GLN A 66 -0.45 -4.89 13.73
CA GLN A 66 -1.13 -3.80 13.06
C GLN A 66 -1.76 -4.23 11.74
N LYS A 67 -2.88 -3.58 11.42
CA LYS A 67 -3.58 -3.72 10.15
C LYS A 67 -3.41 -2.45 9.34
N VAL A 68 -3.12 -2.60 8.06
CA VAL A 68 -2.91 -1.50 7.13
C VAL A 68 -3.86 -1.62 5.96
N LEU A 69 -4.56 -0.53 5.69
CA LEU A 69 -5.45 -0.39 4.57
C LEU A 69 -4.76 0.39 3.44
N VAL A 70 -4.70 -0.22 2.25
CA VAL A 70 -4.21 0.41 1.03
C VAL A 70 -5.38 1.03 0.29
N LYS A 71 -5.44 2.36 0.23
CA LYS A 71 -6.49 3.12 -0.43
C LYS A 71 -6.01 3.80 -1.71
N ALA A 72 -6.93 4.04 -2.63
CA ALA A 72 -6.67 4.92 -3.76
C ALA A 72 -6.66 6.39 -3.31
N SER A 73 -5.74 7.18 -3.87
CA SER A 73 -5.67 8.61 -3.63
C SER A 73 -6.83 9.34 -4.32
N GLY A 74 -7.86 9.71 -3.56
CA GLY A 74 -9.03 10.41 -4.08
C GLY A 74 -8.69 11.74 -4.77
N ILE A 75 -7.70 12.47 -4.26
CA ILE A 75 -7.27 13.74 -4.86
C ILE A 75 -6.58 13.55 -6.21
N ARG A 76 -5.81 12.46 -6.38
CA ARG A 76 -5.22 12.14 -7.69
C ARG A 76 -6.29 11.70 -8.69
N VAL A 77 -7.30 10.95 -8.25
CA VAL A 77 -8.44 10.57 -9.10
C VAL A 77 -9.21 11.81 -9.55
N MET A 78 -9.50 12.74 -8.64
CA MET A 78 -10.16 14.02 -8.94
C MET A 78 -9.38 14.88 -9.93
N LEU A 79 -8.05 15.00 -9.76
CA LEU A 79 -7.21 15.86 -10.59
C LEU A 79 -6.77 15.20 -11.92
N GLY A 80 -7.04 13.90 -12.11
CA GLY A 80 -6.70 13.17 -13.34
C GLY A 80 -5.25 13.33 -13.79
N ILE A 81 -5.05 13.83 -15.01
CA ILE A 81 -3.72 14.05 -15.59
C ILE A 81 -2.91 15.07 -14.78
N LEU A 82 -3.54 16.13 -14.27
CA LEU A 82 -2.88 17.13 -13.44
C LEU A 82 -2.28 16.51 -12.18
N GLY A 83 -3.01 15.63 -11.51
CA GLY A 83 -2.50 14.92 -10.33
C GLY A 83 -1.29 14.04 -10.64
N THR A 84 -1.17 13.56 -11.88
CA THR A 84 0.00 12.80 -12.35
C THR A 84 1.19 13.72 -12.63
N ILE A 85 0.97 14.88 -13.25
CA ILE A 85 2.02 15.88 -13.50
C ILE A 85 2.61 16.41 -12.18
N LEU A 86 1.75 16.63 -11.17
CA LEU A 86 2.14 17.07 -9.84
C LEU A 86 2.80 15.96 -8.98
N GLY A 87 2.92 14.74 -9.52
CA GLY A 87 3.58 13.64 -8.81
C GLY A 87 2.82 13.13 -7.58
N LEU A 88 1.50 13.35 -7.51
CA LEU A 88 0.72 12.87 -6.38
C LEU A 88 0.74 11.33 -6.33
N PRO A 89 0.90 10.71 -5.15
CA PRO A 89 0.91 9.26 -5.03
C PRO A 89 -0.46 8.68 -5.43
N TYR A 90 -0.46 7.52 -6.09
CA TYR A 90 -1.70 6.82 -6.45
C TYR A 90 -2.33 6.10 -5.26
N LEU A 91 -1.48 5.62 -4.35
CA LEU A 91 -1.84 4.77 -3.22
C LEU A 91 -1.49 5.48 -1.93
N LEU A 92 -2.38 5.35 -0.95
CA LEU A 92 -2.21 5.81 0.41
C LEU A 92 -2.22 4.59 1.35
N LEU A 93 -1.45 4.70 2.43
CA LEU A 93 -1.40 3.72 3.51
C LEU A 93 -2.05 4.34 4.74
N GLU A 94 -2.94 3.59 5.37
CA GLU A 94 -3.63 4.01 6.59
C GLU A 94 -3.57 2.86 7.60
N ILE A 95 -3.13 3.13 8.82
CA ILE A 95 -3.14 2.14 9.91
C ILE A 95 -4.55 2.12 10.47
N GLU A 96 -5.17 0.93 10.52
CA GLU A 96 -6.47 0.75 11.17
C GLU A 96 -6.26 0.82 12.69
N GLY A 97 -7.00 1.71 13.36
CA GLY A 97 -6.98 1.91 14.82
C GLY A 97 -7.88 0.95 15.58
#